data_AF-A0A957SAF6-F1
#
_entry.id   AF-A0A957SAF6-F1
#
_cell.length_a   1.000
_cell.length_b   1.000
_cell.length_c   1.000
_cell.angle_alpha   90.00
_cell.angle_beta   90.00
_cell.angle_gamma   90.00
#
_symmetry.space_group_name_H-M   'P 1'
#
loop_
_entity.id
_entity.type
_entity.pdbx_description
1 polymer ?
#
loop_
_entity_poly.entity_id
_entity_poly.type
_entity_poly.pdbx_seq_one_letter_code
_entity_poly.pdbx_strand_id
1 'polypeptide(L)'
;STPTYLRQISDKIYREVWDPGHPRQPLSEPRNVRLSPFAPRLDALGAIYTTFAGLELANWHEVNASLVEQYRERIPQREGYAAAYWSPIQGAEHLATRENVALFDLTGLSIIEVKGVGQAQSGAADVVAFLNYLCTNQMDKPVGSVIYTCWLSHGGGIRRDLAVARLAADHYWLFVGEGTRMMDLAWMRQIAAEYVAAHGGVQHFVINDCSDSYTALGLWGPNARNVLAKVTAAAIHDEAFPYFTSRWIDIGYARVLALRVSYAGELGWEFHIPNDAALPVWDAIWHAGAEWGVVAAGQGAFDSLRLEKGYRLWGTDIYTEYTPHQAGMAWTVRRNKGEFVGRAAYEAQRQKPVKKQLACIVTDAPGAMAFGYE
;
A
#
# COMPACT_ATOMS: atom_id res chain seq x y z
N SER A 1 2.28 9.13 -20.43
CA SER A 1 2.04 10.59 -20.29
C SER A 1 1.73 11.20 -21.65
N THR A 2 0.83 12.18 -21.72
CA THR A 2 0.53 12.91 -22.98
C THR A 2 1.45 14.12 -23.13
N PRO A 3 1.68 14.62 -24.36
CA PRO A 3 2.41 15.88 -24.57
C PRO A 3 1.84 17.06 -23.80
N THR A 4 0.50 17.13 -23.65
CA THR A 4 -0.19 18.19 -22.88
C THR A 4 0.19 18.15 -21.40
N TYR A 5 0.15 16.97 -20.78
CA TYR A 5 0.56 16.82 -19.37
C TYR A 5 2.03 17.20 -19.17
N LEU A 6 2.91 16.72 -20.05
CA LEU A 6 4.34 17.02 -19.98
C LEU A 6 4.61 18.52 -20.08
N ARG A 7 3.96 19.21 -21.01
CA ARG A 7 4.11 20.66 -21.15
C ARG A 7 3.67 21.40 -19.89
N GLN A 8 2.48 21.09 -19.37
CA GLN A 8 1.94 21.81 -18.22
C GLN A 8 2.79 21.60 -16.96
N ILE A 9 3.23 20.36 -16.69
CA ILE A 9 4.06 20.08 -15.51
C ILE A 9 5.46 20.68 -15.66
N SER A 10 6.07 20.64 -16.85
CA SER A 10 7.36 21.27 -17.10
C SER A 10 7.30 22.79 -16.97
N ASP A 11 6.27 23.43 -17.54
CA ASP A 11 6.07 24.88 -17.43
C ASP A 11 5.86 25.30 -15.97
N LYS A 12 5.10 24.52 -15.19
CA LYS A 12 4.91 24.77 -13.75
C LYS A 12 6.23 24.63 -12.97
N ILE A 13 6.93 23.52 -13.11
CA ILE A 13 8.20 23.27 -12.41
C ILE A 13 9.20 24.39 -12.72
N TYR A 14 9.25 24.85 -13.98
CA TYR A 14 10.11 25.97 -14.36
C TYR A 14 9.76 27.28 -13.65
N ARG A 15 8.46 27.60 -13.52
CA ARG A 15 8.00 28.81 -12.81
C ARG A 15 8.29 28.79 -11.32
N GLU A 16 8.19 27.61 -10.69
CA GLU A 16 8.25 27.45 -9.23
C GLU A 16 9.64 27.00 -8.74
N VAL A 17 10.63 26.93 -9.62
CA VAL A 17 11.97 26.39 -9.30
C VAL A 17 12.67 27.12 -8.14
N TRP A 18 12.32 28.39 -7.88
CA TRP A 18 12.86 29.20 -6.79
C TRP A 18 11.84 29.50 -5.68
N ASP A 19 10.63 28.97 -5.78
CA ASP A 19 9.60 29.22 -4.78
C ASP A 19 9.89 28.42 -3.50
N PRO A 20 9.73 29.03 -2.31
CA PRO A 20 9.80 28.29 -1.07
C PRO A 20 8.62 27.32 -0.97
N GLY A 21 8.88 26.04 -1.21
CA GLY A 21 7.88 24.98 -1.13
C GLY A 21 7.69 24.45 0.29
N HIS A 22 6.45 24.09 0.63
CA HIS A 22 6.19 23.26 1.82
C HIS A 22 6.25 21.78 1.43
N PRO A 23 6.85 20.88 2.24
CA PRO A 23 6.97 19.47 1.88
C PRO A 23 5.65 18.78 1.54
N ARG A 24 4.58 19.18 2.22
CA ARG A 24 3.22 18.65 2.00
C ARG A 24 2.38 19.46 1.01
N GLN A 25 2.98 20.42 0.31
CA GLN A 25 2.26 21.20 -0.70
C GLN A 25 1.86 20.28 -1.86
N PRO A 26 0.56 20.09 -2.12
CA PRO A 26 0.13 19.32 -3.28
C PRO A 26 0.47 20.09 -4.55
N LEU A 27 0.63 19.36 -5.66
CA LEU A 27 0.63 19.97 -6.98
C LEU A 27 -0.65 20.81 -7.13
N SER A 28 -0.50 22.07 -7.53
CA SER A 28 -1.65 22.95 -7.83
C SER A 28 -2.19 22.72 -9.24
N GLU A 29 -1.34 22.29 -10.17
CA GLU A 29 -1.71 21.89 -11.52
C GLU A 29 -0.65 20.94 -12.13
N PRO A 30 -1.02 20.11 -13.13
CA PRO A 30 -2.38 19.73 -13.47
C PRO A 30 -3.07 18.93 -12.35
N ARG A 31 -4.39 19.07 -12.24
CA ARG A 31 -5.27 18.31 -11.32
C ARG A 31 -6.26 17.46 -12.10
N ASN A 32 -6.87 16.49 -11.43
CA ASN A 32 -7.88 15.59 -11.99
C ASN A 32 -7.38 14.82 -13.22
N VAL A 33 -6.10 14.46 -13.23
CA VAL A 33 -5.48 13.69 -14.33
C VAL A 33 -5.99 12.25 -14.31
N ARG A 34 -6.10 11.69 -13.11
CA ARG A 34 -6.75 10.40 -12.83
C ARG A 34 -7.59 10.56 -11.58
N LEU A 35 -8.72 9.88 -11.56
CA LEU A 35 -9.62 9.82 -10.42
C LEU A 35 -9.80 8.38 -9.99
N SER A 36 -9.98 8.20 -8.70
CA SER A 36 -10.46 6.95 -8.13
C SER A 36 -11.88 6.65 -8.60
N PRO A 37 -12.26 5.37 -8.81
CA PRO A 37 -13.66 5.01 -9.02
C PRO A 37 -14.60 5.50 -7.90
N PHE A 38 -14.06 5.74 -6.70
CA PHE A 38 -14.81 6.24 -5.55
C PHE A 38 -14.99 7.77 -5.53
N ALA A 39 -14.37 8.52 -6.46
CA ALA A 39 -14.39 9.99 -6.48
C ALA A 39 -15.80 10.60 -6.29
N PRO A 40 -16.88 10.11 -6.94
CA PRO A 40 -18.22 10.66 -6.72
C PRO A 40 -18.72 10.56 -5.27
N ARG A 41 -18.27 9.58 -4.49
CA ARG A 41 -18.61 9.43 -3.06
C ARG A 41 -17.71 10.26 -2.19
N LEU A 42 -16.41 10.26 -2.48
CA LEU A 42 -15.43 11.07 -1.77
C LEU A 42 -15.74 12.58 -1.91
N ASP A 43 -16.12 13.03 -3.09
CA ASP A 43 -16.56 14.41 -3.35
C ASP A 43 -17.80 14.78 -2.53
N ALA A 44 -18.77 13.86 -2.43
CA ALA A 44 -19.98 14.06 -1.63
C ALA A 44 -19.68 14.14 -0.12
N LEU A 45 -18.57 13.57 0.33
CA LEU A 45 -18.06 13.65 1.70
C LEU A 45 -17.12 14.86 1.91
N GLY A 46 -16.93 15.70 0.89
CA GLY A 46 -16.07 16.88 0.95
C GLY A 46 -14.58 16.51 1.03
N ALA A 47 -14.14 15.54 0.24
CA ALA A 47 -12.73 15.15 0.18
C ALA A 47 -11.82 16.33 -0.21
N ILE A 48 -10.77 16.57 0.58
CA ILE A 48 -9.68 17.48 0.23
C ILE A 48 -8.51 16.67 -0.31
N TYR A 49 -8.32 16.73 -1.62
CA TYR A 49 -7.36 15.87 -2.32
C TYR A 49 -5.92 16.39 -2.31
N THR A 50 -4.99 15.46 -2.15
CA THR A 50 -3.60 15.56 -2.61
C THR A 50 -3.42 14.73 -3.89
N THR A 51 -2.27 14.88 -4.55
CA THR A 51 -1.96 14.15 -5.77
C THR A 51 -0.88 13.12 -5.53
N PHE A 52 -1.07 11.91 -6.04
CA PHE A 52 -0.09 10.83 -6.00
C PHE A 52 -0.10 10.09 -7.34
N ALA A 53 1.02 10.08 -8.07
CA ALA A 53 1.09 9.45 -9.40
C ALA A 53 0.01 9.94 -10.40
N GLY A 54 -0.39 11.21 -10.28
CA GLY A 54 -1.47 11.83 -11.06
C GLY A 54 -2.89 11.46 -10.61
N LEU A 55 -3.04 10.60 -9.59
CA LEU A 55 -4.31 10.26 -8.96
C LEU A 55 -4.66 11.28 -7.88
N GLU A 56 -5.93 11.69 -7.83
CA GLU A 56 -6.48 12.42 -6.70
C GLU A 56 -6.77 11.44 -5.55
N LEU A 57 -6.10 11.60 -4.41
CA LEU A 57 -6.34 10.83 -3.19
C LEU A 57 -6.70 11.76 -2.04
N ALA A 58 -7.81 11.46 -1.36
CA ALA A 58 -8.31 12.30 -0.28
C ALA A 58 -7.29 12.33 0.87
N ASN A 59 -6.91 13.53 1.29
CA ASN A 59 -6.03 13.73 2.45
C ASN A 59 -6.83 13.75 3.75
N TRP A 60 -8.05 14.30 3.71
CA TRP A 60 -9.11 14.21 4.72
C TRP A 60 -10.48 14.51 4.09
N HIS A 61 -11.57 14.38 4.85
CA HIS A 61 -12.93 14.64 4.40
C HIS A 61 -13.63 15.66 5.30
N GLU A 62 -14.15 16.76 4.72
CA GLU A 62 -14.78 17.86 5.48
C GLU A 62 -16.03 17.42 6.27
N VAL A 63 -16.73 16.36 5.82
CA VAL A 63 -17.87 15.80 6.59
C VAL A 63 -17.48 15.37 8.01
N ASN A 64 -16.21 15.03 8.24
CA ASN A 64 -15.69 14.60 9.53
C ASN A 64 -15.36 15.77 10.47
N ALA A 65 -15.59 17.03 10.08
CA ALA A 65 -15.29 18.20 10.91
C ALA A 65 -15.93 18.14 12.31
N SER A 66 -17.14 17.59 12.44
CA SER A 66 -17.82 17.44 13.73
C SER A 66 -17.09 16.49 14.70
N LEU A 67 -16.30 15.54 14.18
CA LEU A 67 -15.51 14.62 15.01
C LEU A 67 -14.31 15.30 15.68
N VAL A 68 -13.88 16.45 15.18
CA VAL A 68 -12.80 17.22 15.79
C VAL A 68 -13.18 17.64 17.21
N GLU A 69 -14.44 18.02 17.45
CA GLU A 69 -14.90 18.36 18.80
C GLU A 69 -14.89 17.15 19.73
N GLN A 70 -15.34 16.00 19.24
CA GLN A 70 -15.33 14.75 20.01
C GLN A 70 -13.92 14.34 20.44
N TYR A 71 -12.93 14.60 19.59
CA TYR A 71 -11.55 14.15 19.79
C TYR A 71 -10.57 15.26 20.16
N ARG A 72 -11.07 16.47 20.42
CA ARG A 72 -10.27 17.70 20.57
C ARG A 72 -9.08 17.56 21.51
N GLU A 73 -9.26 16.91 22.66
CA GLU A 73 -8.22 16.78 23.69
C GLU A 73 -7.04 15.89 23.28
N ARG A 74 -7.21 15.07 22.22
CA ARG A 74 -6.20 14.11 21.73
C ARG A 74 -5.63 14.50 20.38
N ILE A 75 -6.16 15.55 19.75
CA ILE A 75 -5.64 16.07 18.49
C ILE A 75 -4.63 17.17 18.81
N PRO A 76 -3.34 17.02 18.44
CA PRO A 76 -2.35 18.04 18.71
C PRO A 76 -2.68 19.32 17.94
N GLN A 77 -2.49 20.47 18.60
CA GLN A 77 -2.54 21.75 17.91
C GLN A 77 -1.26 21.99 17.12
N ARG A 78 -1.40 22.57 15.93
CA ARG A 78 -0.30 22.98 15.07
C ARG A 78 -0.47 24.44 14.71
N GLU A 79 0.65 25.16 14.63
CA GLU A 79 0.70 26.56 14.26
C GLU A 79 1.78 26.81 13.20
N GLY A 80 1.70 27.97 12.54
CA GLY A 80 2.69 28.41 11.56
C GLY A 80 2.93 27.38 10.44
N TYR A 81 4.21 27.10 10.15
CA TYR A 81 4.61 26.18 9.08
C TYR A 81 4.05 24.76 9.28
N ALA A 82 3.95 24.29 10.53
CA ALA A 82 3.47 22.94 10.84
C ALA A 82 1.97 22.72 10.58
N ALA A 83 1.20 23.80 10.57
CA ALA A 83 -0.24 23.78 10.28
C ALA A 83 -0.54 23.84 8.78
N ALA A 84 0.43 24.16 7.93
CA ALA A 84 0.23 24.23 6.48
C ALA A 84 -0.07 22.84 5.91
N TYR A 85 -1.08 22.77 5.04
CA TYR A 85 -1.52 21.52 4.37
C TYR A 85 -1.89 20.39 5.35
N TRP A 86 -2.30 20.76 6.56
CA TRP A 86 -2.76 19.86 7.61
C TRP A 86 -4.13 20.31 8.12
N SER A 87 -4.93 19.37 8.59
CA SER A 87 -6.21 19.63 9.24
C SER A 87 -6.34 18.76 10.50
N PRO A 88 -6.92 19.28 11.60
CA PRO A 88 -7.24 18.47 12.78
C PRO A 88 -8.19 17.29 12.45
N ILE A 89 -8.92 17.37 11.33
CA ILE A 89 -9.74 16.28 10.81
C ILE A 89 -8.91 15.01 10.59
N GLN A 90 -7.65 15.12 10.15
CA GLN A 90 -6.77 13.95 9.99
C GLN A 90 -6.56 13.21 11.32
N GLY A 91 -6.47 13.95 12.44
CA GLY A 91 -6.41 13.38 13.79
C GLY A 91 -7.75 12.75 14.22
N ALA A 92 -8.88 13.38 13.86
CA ALA A 92 -10.19 12.81 14.14
C ALA A 92 -10.45 11.51 13.36
N GLU A 93 -10.09 11.45 12.07
CA GLU A 93 -10.17 10.26 11.22
C GLU A 93 -9.28 9.13 11.73
N HIS A 94 -8.06 9.46 12.18
CA HIS A 94 -7.17 8.50 12.86
C HIS A 94 -7.87 7.89 14.07
N LEU A 95 -8.41 8.73 14.95
CA LEU A 95 -9.03 8.29 16.21
C LEU A 95 -10.32 7.49 15.97
N ALA A 96 -11.13 7.90 15.00
CA ALA A 96 -12.29 7.13 14.55
C ALA A 96 -11.89 5.75 14.00
N THR A 97 -10.75 5.64 13.31
CA THR A 97 -10.23 4.34 12.85
C THR A 97 -9.83 3.45 14.04
N ARG A 98 -9.13 4.01 15.03
CA ARG A 98 -8.67 3.30 16.23
C ARG A 98 -9.83 2.79 17.08
N GLU A 99 -10.89 3.58 17.22
CA GLU A 99 -11.96 3.31 18.17
C GLU A 99 -13.18 2.63 17.53
N ASN A 100 -13.27 2.68 16.21
CA ASN A 100 -14.50 2.34 15.54
C ASN A 100 -14.28 1.64 14.19
N VAL A 101 -14.57 2.30 13.07
CA VAL A 101 -14.37 1.75 11.73
C VAL A 101 -14.27 2.86 10.70
N ALA A 102 -13.31 2.71 9.78
CA ALA A 102 -13.08 3.65 8.69
C ALA A 102 -12.87 2.93 7.35
N LEU A 103 -13.26 3.64 6.29
CA LEU A 103 -13.04 3.28 4.90
C LEU A 103 -11.91 4.12 4.31
N PHE A 104 -10.92 3.47 3.70
CA PHE A 104 -9.79 4.10 3.05
C PHE A 104 -9.80 3.78 1.56
N ASP A 105 -9.73 4.81 0.72
CA ASP A 105 -9.46 4.63 -0.71
C ASP A 105 -7.99 4.22 -0.90
N LEU A 106 -7.79 2.98 -1.36
CA LEU A 106 -6.48 2.39 -1.63
C LEU A 106 -6.20 2.28 -3.13
N THR A 107 -6.89 3.03 -3.99
CA THR A 107 -6.64 3.07 -5.45
C THR A 107 -5.19 3.45 -5.80
N GLY A 108 -4.45 4.05 -4.86
CA GLY A 108 -3.00 4.27 -4.99
C GLY A 108 -2.14 3.00 -4.96
N LEU A 109 -2.72 1.80 -4.84
CA LEU A 109 -2.05 0.51 -4.97
C LEU A 109 -2.20 -0.06 -6.38
N SER A 110 -1.09 -0.58 -6.90
CA SER A 110 -1.00 -1.26 -8.19
C SER A 110 -0.86 -2.77 -7.99
N ILE A 111 -1.26 -3.52 -9.02
CA ILE A 111 -1.22 -4.98 -9.00
C ILE A 111 -0.37 -5.46 -10.17
N ILE A 112 0.75 -6.10 -9.85
CA ILE A 112 1.54 -6.86 -10.81
C ILE A 112 1.18 -8.34 -10.63
N GLU A 113 0.72 -8.98 -11.70
CA GLU A 113 0.36 -10.39 -11.72
C GLU A 113 1.53 -11.22 -12.27
N VAL A 114 1.81 -12.34 -11.59
CA VAL A 114 2.63 -13.42 -12.13
C VAL A 114 1.77 -14.66 -12.24
N LYS A 115 1.64 -15.19 -13.47
CA LYS A 115 0.77 -16.32 -13.76
C LYS A 115 1.45 -17.35 -14.65
N GLY A 116 1.33 -18.62 -14.29
CA GLY A 116 1.82 -19.75 -15.08
C GLY A 116 1.17 -19.80 -16.46
N VAL A 117 1.93 -20.25 -17.45
CA VAL A 117 1.47 -20.58 -18.81
C VAL A 117 1.99 -21.96 -19.22
N GLY A 118 1.31 -22.62 -20.17
CA GLY A 118 1.66 -23.98 -20.58
C GLY A 118 1.05 -25.06 -19.66
N GLN A 119 1.76 -26.17 -19.43
CA GLN A 119 1.25 -27.26 -18.59
C GLN A 119 1.19 -26.83 -17.12
N ALA A 120 0.11 -27.20 -16.42
CA ALA A 120 -0.19 -26.70 -15.06
C ALA A 120 0.93 -26.95 -14.04
N GLN A 121 1.60 -28.10 -14.10
CA GLN A 121 2.70 -28.42 -13.17
C GLN A 121 3.98 -27.64 -13.45
N SER A 122 4.36 -27.47 -14.72
CA SER A 122 5.56 -26.69 -15.08
C SER A 122 5.36 -25.20 -14.76
N GLY A 123 4.16 -24.67 -15.05
CA GLY A 123 3.83 -23.27 -14.71
C GLY A 123 3.90 -22.99 -13.21
N ALA A 124 3.34 -23.86 -12.36
CA ALA A 124 3.36 -23.68 -10.91
C ALA A 124 4.80 -23.70 -10.33
N ALA A 125 5.61 -24.67 -10.75
CA ALA A 125 6.99 -24.79 -10.27
C ALA A 125 7.84 -23.57 -10.67
N ASP A 126 7.72 -23.12 -11.92
CA ASP A 126 8.53 -22.02 -12.44
C ASP A 126 8.12 -20.67 -11.84
N VAL A 127 6.82 -20.42 -11.64
CA VAL A 127 6.32 -19.22 -10.94
C VAL A 127 6.89 -19.16 -9.51
N VAL A 128 6.79 -20.26 -8.76
CA VAL A 128 7.31 -20.33 -7.39
C VAL A 128 8.81 -20.14 -7.37
N ALA A 129 9.55 -20.77 -8.29
CA ALA A 129 11.00 -20.67 -8.37
C ALA A 129 11.45 -19.24 -8.70
N PHE A 130 10.82 -18.60 -9.69
CA PHE A 130 11.07 -17.21 -10.04
C PHE A 130 10.74 -16.25 -8.88
N LEU A 131 9.57 -16.39 -8.25
CA LEU A 131 9.19 -15.53 -7.14
C LEU A 131 10.10 -15.75 -5.92
N ASN A 132 10.56 -16.98 -5.67
CA ASN A 132 11.59 -17.22 -4.68
C ASN A 132 12.94 -16.62 -5.08
N TYR A 133 13.27 -16.51 -6.36
CA TYR A 133 14.47 -15.81 -6.79
C TYR A 133 14.36 -14.28 -6.60
N LEU A 134 13.19 -13.70 -6.94
CA LEU A 134 12.94 -12.27 -6.85
C LEU A 134 12.77 -11.76 -5.39
N CYS A 135 12.01 -12.48 -4.58
CA CYS A 135 11.60 -12.05 -3.25
C CYS A 135 12.54 -12.58 -2.15
N THR A 136 12.72 -11.82 -1.07
CA THR A 136 13.54 -12.25 0.07
C THR A 136 12.85 -13.25 1.01
N ASN A 137 11.52 -13.33 1.01
CA ASN A 137 10.74 -14.26 1.83
C ASN A 137 10.43 -15.57 1.05
N GLN A 138 9.91 -16.59 1.74
CA GLN A 138 9.51 -17.87 1.13
C GLN A 138 8.15 -17.71 0.45
N MET A 139 8.10 -17.90 -0.87
CA MET A 139 6.91 -17.75 -1.71
C MET A 139 6.09 -19.04 -1.86
N ASP A 140 6.70 -20.19 -1.55
CA ASP A 140 6.00 -21.48 -1.52
C ASP A 140 5.26 -21.65 -0.18
N LYS A 141 4.15 -20.93 -0.04
CA LYS A 141 3.22 -21.00 1.09
C LYS A 141 1.88 -21.53 0.62
N PRO A 142 1.00 -22.06 1.50
CA PRO A 142 -0.32 -22.51 1.08
C PRO A 142 -1.08 -21.46 0.25
N VAL A 143 -1.83 -21.89 -0.76
CA VAL A 143 -2.72 -21.01 -1.53
C VAL A 143 -3.65 -20.26 -0.57
N GLY A 144 -3.88 -18.98 -0.83
CA GLY A 144 -4.54 -18.05 0.06
C GLY A 144 -3.57 -17.31 0.99
N SER A 145 -2.29 -17.64 1.05
CA SER A 145 -1.33 -16.88 1.88
C SER A 145 -1.06 -15.49 1.32
N VAL A 146 -0.96 -14.50 2.20
CA VAL A 146 -0.38 -13.18 1.93
C VAL A 146 1.00 -13.14 2.58
N ILE A 147 2.00 -12.66 1.85
CA ILE A 147 3.41 -12.74 2.23
C ILE A 147 4.02 -11.36 2.09
N TYR A 148 4.41 -10.76 3.21
CA TYR A 148 5.22 -9.55 3.18
C TYR A 148 6.69 -9.89 2.94
N THR A 149 7.31 -9.23 1.97
CA THR A 149 8.66 -9.52 1.49
C THR A 149 9.36 -8.25 1.03
N CYS A 150 10.66 -8.35 0.76
CA CYS A 150 11.39 -7.33 0.02
C CYS A 150 11.84 -7.87 -1.34
N TRP A 151 12.09 -6.97 -2.27
CA TRP A 151 13.02 -7.15 -3.38
C TRP A 151 14.32 -6.43 -3.03
N LEU A 152 15.47 -7.03 -3.34
CA LEU A 152 16.77 -6.38 -3.16
C LEU A 152 17.37 -6.02 -4.51
N SER A 153 18.22 -4.99 -4.52
CA SER A 153 19.19 -4.82 -5.60
C SER A 153 20.25 -5.91 -5.54
N HIS A 154 21.05 -6.07 -6.60
CA HIS A 154 22.22 -6.95 -6.55
C HIS A 154 23.21 -6.58 -5.43
N GLY A 155 23.23 -5.31 -5.01
CA GLY A 155 24.00 -4.81 -3.88
C GLY A 155 23.40 -5.08 -2.49
N GLY A 156 22.27 -5.79 -2.39
CA GLY A 156 21.63 -6.18 -1.13
C GLY A 156 20.79 -5.09 -0.47
N GLY A 157 20.66 -3.92 -1.10
CA GLY A 157 19.82 -2.83 -0.62
C GLY A 157 18.35 -2.99 -1.02
N ILE A 158 17.43 -2.41 -0.26
CA ILE A 158 15.98 -2.60 -0.43
C ILE A 158 15.49 -1.87 -1.67
N ARG A 159 15.19 -2.64 -2.73
CA ARG A 159 14.61 -2.11 -3.96
C ARG A 159 13.12 -1.83 -3.80
N ARG A 160 12.43 -2.67 -3.04
CA ARG A 160 11.01 -2.57 -2.74
C ARG A 160 10.68 -3.41 -1.51
N ASP A 161 9.70 -2.99 -0.73
CA ASP A 161 8.94 -3.84 0.17
C ASP A 161 7.50 -3.91 -0.33
N LEU A 162 6.87 -5.07 -0.18
CA LEU A 162 5.56 -5.34 -0.76
C LEU A 162 4.89 -6.56 -0.14
N ALA A 163 3.57 -6.61 -0.28
CA ALA A 163 2.78 -7.80 0.00
C ALA A 163 2.58 -8.61 -1.29
N VAL A 164 2.55 -9.93 -1.16
CA VAL A 164 2.33 -10.88 -2.25
C VAL A 164 1.22 -11.84 -1.84
N ALA A 165 0.13 -11.92 -2.61
CA ALA A 165 -0.93 -12.92 -2.40
C ALA A 165 -0.75 -14.10 -3.35
N ARG A 166 -0.72 -15.32 -2.81
CA ARG A 166 -0.75 -16.56 -3.59
C ARG A 166 -2.20 -16.96 -3.85
N LEU A 167 -2.69 -16.73 -5.06
CA LEU A 167 -4.10 -16.95 -5.44
C LEU A 167 -4.37 -18.37 -5.93
N ALA A 168 -3.38 -19.00 -6.55
CA ALA A 168 -3.40 -20.41 -6.94
C ALA A 168 -1.98 -20.99 -6.88
N ALA A 169 -1.82 -22.26 -7.27
CA ALA A 169 -0.50 -22.90 -7.30
C ALA A 169 0.51 -22.14 -8.17
N ASP A 170 0.03 -21.53 -9.26
CA ASP A 170 0.75 -20.85 -10.33
C ASP A 170 0.31 -19.38 -10.53
N HIS A 171 -0.43 -18.79 -9.58
CA HIS A 171 -1.02 -17.45 -9.74
C HIS A 171 -0.78 -16.60 -8.51
N TYR A 172 -0.10 -15.47 -8.70
CA TYR A 172 0.27 -14.55 -7.64
C TYR A 172 -0.04 -13.10 -8.04
N TRP A 173 -0.49 -12.32 -7.07
CA TRP A 173 -0.55 -10.86 -7.17
C TRP A 173 0.45 -10.22 -6.22
N LEU A 174 1.17 -9.24 -6.74
CA LEU A 174 2.17 -8.46 -6.04
C LEU A 174 1.67 -7.02 -5.97
N PHE A 175 1.51 -6.50 -4.75
CA PHE A 175 0.94 -5.18 -4.50
C PHE A 175 2.04 -4.15 -4.31
N VAL A 176 2.12 -3.18 -5.23
CA VAL A 176 3.12 -2.09 -5.20
C VAL A 176 2.42 -0.75 -5.19
N GLY A 177 3.15 0.35 -4.97
CA GLY A 177 2.57 1.69 -5.02
C GLY A 177 2.42 2.21 -6.45
N GLU A 178 1.33 2.93 -6.75
CA GLU A 178 1.09 3.51 -8.08
C GLU A 178 2.20 4.46 -8.53
N GLY A 179 2.83 5.18 -7.60
CA GLY A 179 3.98 6.03 -7.89
C GLY A 179 5.22 5.27 -8.35
N THR A 180 5.33 3.96 -8.09
CA THR A 180 6.48 3.13 -8.45
C THR A 180 6.16 2.01 -9.43
N ARG A 181 4.88 1.79 -9.76
CA ARG A 181 4.34 0.78 -10.68
C ARG A 181 5.23 0.50 -11.89
N MET A 182 5.55 1.53 -12.69
CA MET A 182 6.33 1.35 -13.92
C MET A 182 7.79 0.94 -13.66
N MET A 183 8.40 1.45 -12.59
CA MET A 183 9.76 1.07 -12.20
C MET A 183 9.81 -0.36 -11.68
N ASP A 184 8.80 -0.74 -10.89
CA ASP A 184 8.70 -2.07 -10.30
C ASP A 184 8.41 -3.13 -11.38
N LEU A 185 7.56 -2.82 -12.36
CA LEU A 185 7.30 -3.67 -13.53
C LEU A 185 8.55 -3.85 -14.40
N ALA A 186 9.30 -2.77 -14.65
CA ALA A 186 10.55 -2.83 -15.41
C ALA A 186 11.60 -3.69 -14.70
N TRP A 187 11.75 -3.50 -13.38
CA TRP A 187 12.63 -4.31 -12.55
C TRP A 187 12.26 -5.80 -12.60
N MET A 188 10.98 -6.12 -12.42
CA MET A 188 10.54 -7.51 -12.39
C MET A 188 10.76 -8.23 -13.71
N ARG A 189 10.55 -7.53 -14.84
CA ARG A 189 10.86 -8.04 -16.19
C ARG A 189 12.35 -8.25 -16.42
N GLN A 190 13.19 -7.33 -15.93
CA GLN A 190 14.63 -7.48 -15.98
C GLN A 190 15.09 -8.72 -15.20
N ILE A 191 14.65 -8.85 -13.94
CA ILE A 191 15.02 -10.00 -13.09
C ILE A 191 14.48 -11.32 -13.65
N ALA A 192 13.31 -11.32 -14.30
CA ALA A 192 12.81 -12.50 -15.00
C ALA A 192 13.72 -12.92 -16.16
N ALA A 193 14.18 -11.97 -16.97
CA ALA A 193 15.12 -12.25 -18.06
C ALA A 193 16.47 -12.78 -17.54
N GLU A 194 17.00 -12.19 -16.46
CA GLU A 194 18.22 -12.67 -15.80
C GLU A 194 18.05 -14.07 -15.22
N TYR A 195 16.92 -14.34 -14.56
CA TYR A 195 16.59 -15.65 -14.01
C TYR A 195 16.58 -16.73 -15.09
N VAL A 196 15.89 -16.47 -16.21
CA VAL A 196 15.82 -17.37 -17.37
C VAL A 196 17.21 -17.63 -17.95
N ALA A 197 18.01 -16.58 -18.13
CA ALA A 197 19.36 -16.70 -18.67
C ALA A 197 20.29 -17.53 -17.76
N ALA A 198 20.18 -17.37 -16.43
CA ALA A 198 21.00 -18.08 -15.46
C ALA A 198 20.58 -19.54 -15.23
N HIS A 199 19.29 -19.87 -15.43
CA HIS A 199 18.73 -21.18 -15.10
C HIS A 199 18.40 -22.04 -16.33
N GLY A 200 18.74 -21.57 -17.54
CA GLY A 200 18.68 -22.37 -18.78
C GLY A 200 17.28 -22.85 -19.17
N GLY A 201 16.23 -22.25 -18.61
CA GLY A 201 14.84 -22.70 -18.73
C GLY A 201 14.02 -21.92 -19.75
N VAL A 202 12.88 -22.47 -20.15
CA VAL A 202 11.82 -21.73 -20.84
C VAL A 202 11.00 -20.99 -19.80
N GLN A 203 10.65 -19.73 -20.07
CA GLN A 203 9.76 -18.97 -19.19
C GLN A 203 8.32 -19.50 -19.32
N HIS A 204 7.87 -20.33 -18.37
CA HIS A 204 6.49 -20.80 -18.30
C HIS A 204 5.58 -19.91 -17.43
N PHE A 205 5.85 -18.60 -17.41
CA PHE A 205 5.00 -17.62 -16.72
C PHE A 205 4.96 -16.29 -17.46
N VAL A 206 3.89 -15.53 -17.25
CA VAL A 206 3.74 -14.15 -17.74
C VAL A 206 3.73 -13.17 -16.59
N ILE A 207 4.15 -11.95 -16.88
CA ILE A 207 4.13 -10.80 -15.98
C ILE A 207 3.15 -9.77 -16.56
N ASN A 208 2.00 -9.62 -15.92
CA ASN A 208 0.95 -8.70 -16.34
C ASN A 208 0.82 -7.54 -15.37
N ASP A 209 0.35 -6.42 -15.88
CA ASP A 209 -0.05 -5.28 -15.07
C ASP A 209 -1.57 -5.23 -15.04
N CYS A 210 -2.15 -5.49 -13.88
CA CYS A 210 -3.59 -5.59 -13.68
C CYS A 210 -4.18 -4.35 -12.99
N SER A 211 -3.36 -3.32 -12.74
CA SER A 211 -3.72 -2.21 -11.86
C SER A 211 -4.88 -1.37 -12.39
N ASP A 212 -5.06 -1.27 -13.71
CA ASP A 212 -6.18 -0.51 -14.28
C ASP A 212 -7.48 -1.34 -14.36
N SER A 213 -7.45 -2.61 -13.98
CA SER A 213 -8.63 -3.49 -13.93
C SER A 213 -9.28 -3.54 -12.55
N TYR A 214 -8.52 -3.19 -11.50
CA TYR A 214 -8.97 -3.27 -10.11
C TYR A 214 -8.69 -1.96 -9.38
N THR A 215 -9.56 -1.63 -8.43
CA THR A 215 -9.29 -0.64 -7.38
C THR A 215 -9.17 -1.38 -6.04
N ALA A 216 -8.72 -0.68 -5.00
CA ALA A 216 -8.63 -1.23 -3.67
C ALA A 216 -9.34 -0.34 -2.63
N LEU A 217 -9.98 -0.97 -1.66
CA LEU A 217 -10.68 -0.33 -0.55
C LEU A 217 -10.25 -0.98 0.77
N GLY A 218 -9.81 -0.19 1.73
CA GLY A 218 -9.49 -0.65 3.09
C GLY A 218 -10.68 -0.44 4.02
N LEU A 219 -11.09 -1.48 4.75
CA LEU A 219 -12.06 -1.38 5.85
C LEU A 219 -11.37 -1.79 7.14
N TRP A 220 -11.06 -0.81 7.99
CA TRP A 220 -10.23 -1.02 9.18
C TRP A 220 -10.83 -0.39 10.43
N GLY A 221 -10.60 -1.04 11.56
CA GLY A 221 -11.05 -0.64 12.90
C GLY A 221 -11.69 -1.81 13.66
N PRO A 222 -11.87 -1.69 14.99
CA PRO A 222 -12.45 -2.75 15.81
C PRO A 222 -13.84 -3.22 15.33
N ASN A 223 -14.63 -2.37 14.68
CA ASN A 223 -15.96 -2.73 14.16
C ASN A 223 -15.94 -3.25 12.70
N ALA A 224 -14.78 -3.32 12.03
CA ALA A 224 -14.69 -3.73 10.63
C ALA A 224 -15.34 -5.09 10.34
N ARG A 225 -15.19 -6.07 11.25
CA ARG A 225 -15.83 -7.39 11.09
C ARG A 225 -17.36 -7.32 11.18
N ASN A 226 -17.89 -6.50 12.08
CA ASN A 226 -19.33 -6.34 12.26
C ASN A 226 -19.96 -5.72 11.01
N VAL A 227 -19.29 -4.73 10.41
CA VAL A 227 -19.69 -4.15 9.13
C VAL A 227 -19.64 -5.19 8.02
N LEU A 228 -18.50 -5.88 7.85
CA LEU A 228 -18.32 -6.84 6.78
C LEU A 228 -19.34 -8.00 6.86
N ALA A 229 -19.67 -8.47 8.07
CA ALA A 229 -20.64 -9.55 8.29
C ALA A 229 -22.05 -9.24 7.75
N LYS A 230 -22.42 -7.97 7.61
CA LYS A 230 -23.72 -7.56 7.05
C LYS A 230 -23.78 -7.61 5.53
N VAL A 231 -22.62 -7.64 4.86
CA VAL A 231 -22.52 -7.46 3.40
C VAL A 231 -21.86 -8.64 2.69
N THR A 232 -21.45 -9.68 3.42
CA THR A 232 -20.87 -10.91 2.86
C THR A 232 -21.51 -12.15 3.47
N ALA A 233 -21.68 -13.19 2.66
CA ALA A 233 -22.03 -14.53 3.14
C ALA A 233 -20.80 -15.36 3.58
N ALA A 234 -19.58 -14.87 3.30
CA ALA A 234 -18.37 -15.62 3.60
C ALA A 234 -18.08 -15.70 5.11
N ALA A 235 -17.49 -16.81 5.57
CA ALA A 235 -17.08 -16.97 6.96
C ALA A 235 -15.84 -16.11 7.29
N ILE A 236 -16.00 -15.02 8.05
CA ILE A 236 -14.95 -14.01 8.32
C ILE A 236 -14.46 -13.99 9.78
N HIS A 237 -14.79 -15.01 10.57
CA HIS A 237 -14.23 -15.21 11.91
C HIS A 237 -12.75 -15.66 11.83
N ASP A 238 -12.05 -15.60 12.96
CA ASP A 238 -10.58 -15.69 12.96
C ASP A 238 -10.03 -17.02 12.46
N GLU A 239 -10.70 -18.12 12.78
CA GLU A 239 -10.32 -19.46 12.35
C GLU A 239 -10.56 -19.66 10.85
N ALA A 240 -11.64 -19.09 10.29
CA ALA A 240 -11.98 -19.23 8.88
C ALA A 240 -11.26 -18.23 7.96
N PHE A 241 -10.80 -17.10 8.50
CA PHE A 241 -10.06 -16.10 7.76
C PHE A 241 -8.88 -15.56 8.59
N PRO A 242 -7.79 -16.34 8.76
CA PRO A 242 -6.66 -15.93 9.59
C PRO A 242 -5.91 -14.70 9.05
N TYR A 243 -5.17 -14.02 9.92
CA TYR A 243 -4.31 -12.90 9.55
C TYR A 243 -3.25 -13.30 8.50
N PHE A 244 -2.90 -12.39 7.59
CA PHE A 244 -2.01 -12.67 6.43
C PHE A 244 -2.53 -13.80 5.51
N THR A 245 -3.85 -13.87 5.34
CA THR A 245 -4.45 -14.69 4.29
C THR A 245 -5.33 -13.84 3.37
N SER A 246 -5.71 -14.41 2.24
CA SER A 246 -6.51 -13.81 1.20
C SER A 246 -7.55 -14.81 0.72
N ARG A 247 -8.72 -14.30 0.34
CA ARG A 247 -9.82 -15.12 -0.15
C ARG A 247 -10.74 -14.29 -1.04
N TRP A 248 -11.22 -14.91 -2.11
CA TRP A 248 -12.32 -14.36 -2.87
C TRP A 248 -13.63 -14.47 -2.07
N ILE A 249 -14.28 -13.34 -1.83
CA ILE A 249 -15.57 -13.24 -1.12
C ILE A 249 -16.55 -12.41 -1.93
N ASP A 250 -17.83 -12.52 -1.62
CA ASP A 250 -18.87 -11.60 -2.07
C ASP A 250 -18.94 -10.37 -1.16
N ILE A 251 -19.13 -9.18 -1.74
CA ILE A 251 -19.60 -7.99 -1.02
C ILE A 251 -20.77 -7.42 -1.82
N GLY A 252 -21.98 -7.48 -1.26
CA GLY A 252 -23.20 -7.23 -2.02
C GLY A 252 -23.29 -8.17 -3.23
N TYR A 253 -23.28 -7.61 -4.44
CA TYR A 253 -23.37 -8.37 -5.69
C TYR A 253 -22.02 -8.57 -6.40
N ALA A 254 -20.91 -8.12 -5.80
CA ALA A 254 -19.60 -8.15 -6.40
C ALA A 254 -18.72 -9.26 -5.83
N ARG A 255 -17.89 -9.88 -6.68
CA ARG A 255 -16.83 -10.80 -6.25
C ARG A 255 -15.53 -10.02 -6.08
N VAL A 256 -14.98 -10.00 -4.87
CA VAL A 256 -13.79 -9.23 -4.52
C VAL A 256 -12.72 -10.13 -3.92
N LEU A 257 -11.45 -9.79 -4.10
CA LEU A 257 -10.37 -10.44 -3.37
C LEU A 257 -10.16 -9.69 -2.06
N ALA A 258 -10.49 -10.33 -0.94
CA ALA A 258 -10.21 -9.78 0.39
C ALA A 258 -8.84 -10.27 0.88
N LEU A 259 -8.02 -9.37 1.42
CA LEU A 259 -6.78 -9.68 2.14
C LEU A 259 -6.97 -9.26 3.59
N ARG A 260 -6.73 -10.17 4.53
CA ARG A 260 -6.77 -9.83 5.96
C ARG A 260 -5.43 -9.22 6.39
N VAL A 261 -5.23 -7.98 6.00
CA VAL A 261 -4.09 -7.11 6.34
C VAL A 261 -4.60 -5.68 6.58
N SER A 262 -3.80 -4.88 7.27
CA SER A 262 -4.15 -3.50 7.57
C SER A 262 -2.90 -2.64 7.74
N TYR A 263 -2.72 -1.66 6.86
CA TYR A 263 -1.65 -0.69 7.01
C TYR A 263 -1.90 0.29 8.18
N ALA A 264 -3.17 0.43 8.61
CA ALA A 264 -3.52 1.14 9.84
C ALA A 264 -3.16 0.34 11.12
N GLY A 265 -2.83 -0.96 11.01
CA GLY A 265 -2.58 -1.85 12.14
C GLY A 265 -3.79 -2.18 13.02
N GLU A 266 -5.00 -1.98 12.50
CA GLU A 266 -6.26 -2.38 13.10
C GLU A 266 -6.78 -3.70 12.52
N LEU A 267 -7.84 -4.24 13.14
CA LEU A 267 -8.64 -5.30 12.52
C LEU A 267 -9.21 -4.81 11.19
N GLY A 268 -9.18 -5.67 10.17
CA GLY A 268 -9.96 -5.47 8.96
C GLY A 268 -9.35 -6.12 7.73
N TRP A 269 -9.74 -5.60 6.56
CA TRP A 269 -9.37 -6.17 5.26
C TRP A 269 -9.11 -5.09 4.22
N GLU A 270 -8.24 -5.41 3.28
CA GLU A 270 -8.14 -4.76 1.98
C GLU A 270 -8.99 -5.55 0.97
N PHE A 271 -9.80 -4.85 0.18
CA PHE A 271 -10.61 -5.44 -0.88
C PHE A 271 -10.10 -4.98 -2.23
N HIS A 272 -9.65 -5.90 -3.08
CA HIS A 272 -9.38 -5.61 -4.49
C HIS A 272 -10.63 -5.92 -5.31
N ILE A 273 -11.14 -4.88 -5.96
CA ILE A 273 -12.49 -4.83 -6.53
C ILE A 273 -12.36 -4.53 -8.02
N PRO A 274 -13.01 -5.31 -8.91
CA PRO A 274 -13.14 -4.92 -10.32
C PRO A 274 -13.69 -3.49 -10.43
N ASN A 275 -13.11 -2.66 -11.30
CA ASN A 275 -13.43 -1.23 -11.32
C ASN A 275 -14.92 -0.91 -11.59
N ASP A 276 -15.62 -1.75 -12.34
CA ASP A 276 -17.05 -1.65 -12.61
C ASP A 276 -17.94 -1.95 -11.39
N ALA A 277 -17.40 -2.65 -10.39
CA ALA A 277 -18.08 -2.99 -9.14
C ALA A 277 -17.71 -2.08 -7.96
N ALA A 278 -16.81 -1.10 -8.15
CA ALA A 278 -16.26 -0.28 -7.08
C ALA A 278 -17.33 0.48 -6.28
N LEU A 279 -18.16 1.28 -6.95
CA LEU A 279 -19.21 2.08 -6.29
C LEU A 279 -20.26 1.22 -5.57
N PRO A 280 -20.81 0.15 -6.18
CA PRO A 280 -21.69 -0.78 -5.46
C PRO A 280 -21.07 -1.38 -4.19
N VAL A 281 -19.78 -1.74 -4.22
CA VAL A 281 -19.07 -2.28 -3.05
C VAL A 281 -18.90 -1.21 -1.97
N TRP A 282 -18.48 0.00 -2.35
CA TRP A 282 -18.42 1.15 -1.43
C TRP A 282 -19.77 1.36 -0.75
N ASP A 283 -20.85 1.49 -1.54
CA ASP A 283 -22.18 1.80 -1.03
C ASP A 283 -22.72 0.71 -0.10
N ALA A 284 -22.45 -0.56 -0.41
CA ALA A 284 -22.82 -1.68 0.46
C ALA A 284 -22.14 -1.57 1.84
N ILE A 285 -20.82 -1.35 1.86
CA ILE A 285 -20.06 -1.24 3.12
C ILE A 285 -20.44 0.03 3.87
N TRP A 286 -20.58 1.16 3.18
CA TRP A 286 -20.95 2.46 3.76
C TRP A 286 -22.30 2.38 4.47
N HIS A 287 -23.33 1.86 3.79
CA HIS A 287 -24.66 1.70 4.39
C HIS A 287 -24.68 0.73 5.57
N ALA A 288 -24.00 -0.42 5.45
CA ALA A 288 -23.91 -1.37 6.56
C ALA A 288 -23.16 -0.80 7.77
N GLY A 289 -22.14 0.02 7.52
CA GLY A 289 -21.29 0.65 8.52
C GLY A 289 -21.93 1.82 9.25
N ALA A 290 -23.06 2.34 8.77
CA ALA A 290 -23.76 3.47 9.38
C ALA A 290 -24.16 3.21 10.85
N GLU A 291 -24.51 1.96 11.20
CA GLU A 291 -24.82 1.57 12.59
C GLU A 291 -23.64 1.82 13.55
N TRP A 292 -22.42 1.69 13.04
CA TRP A 292 -21.19 1.96 13.76
C TRP A 292 -20.59 3.29 13.36
N GLY A 293 -21.33 4.22 12.76
CA GLY A 293 -20.78 5.53 12.39
C GLY A 293 -19.50 5.46 11.56
N VAL A 294 -19.46 4.57 10.56
CA VAL A 294 -18.31 4.46 9.64
C VAL A 294 -17.97 5.81 9.03
N VAL A 295 -16.67 6.10 8.94
CA VAL A 295 -16.15 7.33 8.32
C VAL A 295 -15.31 6.98 7.09
N ALA A 296 -15.22 7.91 6.14
CA ALA A 296 -14.14 7.87 5.16
C ALA A 296 -12.90 8.52 5.80
N ALA A 297 -11.73 7.91 5.64
CA ALA A 297 -10.47 8.41 6.18
C ALA A 297 -9.43 8.57 5.06
N GLY A 298 -8.70 9.68 5.12
CA GLY A 298 -7.76 10.09 4.10
C GLY A 298 -6.31 9.71 4.40
N GLN A 299 -5.43 10.10 3.47
CA GLN A 299 -3.99 9.82 3.52
C GLN A 299 -3.30 10.43 4.74
N GLY A 300 -3.80 11.55 5.29
CA GLY A 300 -3.25 12.16 6.49
C GLY A 300 -3.41 11.28 7.73
N ALA A 301 -4.60 10.69 7.90
CA ALA A 301 -4.84 9.70 8.95
C ALA A 301 -4.04 8.41 8.68
N PHE A 302 -4.04 7.94 7.43
CA PHE A 302 -3.31 6.74 7.00
C PHE A 302 -1.82 6.80 7.36
N ASP A 303 -1.14 7.91 7.07
CA ASP A 303 0.29 8.11 7.38
C ASP A 303 0.56 8.14 8.90
N SER A 304 -0.35 8.72 9.68
CA SER A 304 -0.23 8.69 11.14
C SER A 304 -0.43 7.29 11.70
N LEU A 305 -1.45 6.57 11.25
CA LEU A 305 -1.81 5.23 11.73
C LEU A 305 -0.66 4.23 11.46
N ARG A 306 -0.08 4.25 10.26
CA ARG A 306 1.02 3.35 9.89
C ARG A 306 2.31 3.64 10.66
N LEU A 307 2.57 4.92 10.97
CA LEU A 307 3.78 5.33 11.67
C LEU A 307 3.76 4.81 13.11
N GLU A 308 2.62 4.83 13.80
CA GLU A 308 2.46 4.23 15.12
C GLU A 308 2.72 2.72 15.15
N LYS A 309 2.48 2.02 14.03
CA LYS A 309 2.82 0.59 13.90
C LYS A 309 4.28 0.34 13.54
N GLY A 310 5.04 1.40 13.29
CA GLY A 310 6.40 1.31 12.77
C GLY A 310 6.47 0.70 11.38
N TYR A 311 5.42 0.81 10.56
CA TYR A 311 5.47 0.36 9.17
C TYR A 311 6.31 1.31 8.33
N ARG A 312 7.23 0.73 7.56
CA ARG A 312 8.16 1.46 6.69
C ARG A 312 7.46 1.77 5.38
N LEU A 313 7.64 3.00 4.91
CA LEU A 313 7.23 3.44 3.58
C LEU A 313 8.46 3.55 2.69
N TRP A 314 8.52 2.76 1.62
CA TRP A 314 9.56 2.96 0.61
C TRP A 314 9.42 4.32 -0.06
N GLY A 315 10.53 5.02 -0.24
CA GLY A 315 10.51 6.41 -0.68
C GLY A 315 10.53 7.39 0.49
N THR A 316 10.57 6.91 1.73
CA THR A 316 10.71 7.76 2.92
C THR A 316 11.59 7.08 3.95
N ASP A 317 11.14 5.96 4.52
CA ASP A 317 11.86 5.25 5.59
C ASP A 317 12.91 4.29 5.05
N ILE A 318 12.69 3.78 3.84
CA ILE A 318 13.56 2.80 3.18
C ILE A 318 13.78 3.14 1.70
N TYR A 319 14.98 2.82 1.22
CA TYR A 319 15.50 3.07 -0.11
C TYR A 319 16.55 2.01 -0.45
N THR A 320 17.02 2.01 -1.70
CA THR A 320 18.06 1.08 -2.19
C THR A 320 19.40 1.21 -1.49
N GLU A 321 19.64 2.29 -0.74
CA GLU A 321 20.86 2.51 0.04
C GLU A 321 20.87 1.75 1.36
N TYR A 322 19.70 1.33 1.85
CA TYR A 322 19.56 0.65 3.12
C TYR A 322 19.35 -0.84 2.92
N THR A 323 20.04 -1.63 3.72
CA THR A 323 19.85 -3.08 3.79
C THR A 323 18.65 -3.42 4.69
N PRO A 324 18.04 -4.61 4.55
CA PRO A 324 17.00 -5.06 5.48
C PRO A 324 17.42 -5.04 6.95
N HIS A 325 18.69 -5.27 7.25
CA HIS A 325 19.20 -5.18 8.63
C HIS A 325 19.15 -3.76 9.18
N GLN A 326 19.64 -2.77 8.42
CA GLN A 326 19.65 -1.37 8.84
C GLN A 326 18.23 -0.81 8.97
N ALA A 327 17.30 -1.28 8.12
CA ALA A 327 15.90 -0.86 8.15
C ALA A 327 15.06 -1.53 9.26
N GLY A 328 15.60 -2.53 9.98
CA GLY A 328 14.82 -3.34 10.94
C GLY A 328 13.87 -4.34 10.28
N MET A 329 14.16 -4.72 9.03
CA MET A 329 13.35 -5.60 8.18
C MET A 329 13.99 -6.97 7.91
N ALA A 330 15.03 -7.34 8.66
CA ALA A 330 15.70 -8.64 8.49
C ALA A 330 14.74 -9.85 8.66
N TRP A 331 13.62 -9.65 9.36
CA TRP A 331 12.55 -10.64 9.53
C TRP A 331 11.83 -11.00 8.21
N THR A 332 11.97 -10.22 7.15
CA THR A 332 11.43 -10.55 5.81
C THR A 332 12.35 -11.49 5.03
N VAL A 333 13.61 -11.67 5.45
CA VAL A 333 14.62 -12.43 4.70
C VAL A 333 14.70 -13.88 5.16
N ARG A 334 14.27 -14.82 4.31
CA ARG A 334 14.32 -16.27 4.55
C ARG A 334 15.57 -16.86 3.93
N ARG A 335 16.66 -16.87 4.69
CA ARG A 335 18.00 -17.29 4.24
C ARG A 335 18.10 -18.75 3.79
N ASN A 336 17.25 -19.61 4.34
CA ASN A 336 17.27 -21.06 4.08
C ASN A 336 16.47 -21.48 2.84
N LYS A 337 15.84 -20.55 2.10
CA LYS A 337 14.99 -20.89 0.94
C LYS A 337 15.74 -21.10 -0.37
N GLY A 338 17.06 -20.91 -0.37
CA GLY A 338 17.86 -20.93 -1.60
C GLY A 338 18.17 -19.54 -2.13
N GLU A 339 18.51 -19.47 -3.41
CA GLU A 339 18.97 -18.25 -4.07
C GLU A 339 17.90 -17.15 -4.06
N PHE A 340 18.36 -15.89 -4.02
CA PHE A 340 17.55 -14.73 -4.33
C PHE A 340 18.44 -13.56 -4.74
N VAL A 341 17.88 -12.61 -5.49
CA VAL A 341 18.59 -11.41 -5.93
C VAL A 341 19.18 -10.66 -4.73
N GLY A 342 20.47 -10.34 -4.80
CA GLY A 342 21.17 -9.63 -3.73
C GLY A 342 21.58 -10.48 -2.53
N ARG A 343 21.34 -11.79 -2.52
CA ARG A 343 21.69 -12.68 -1.39
C ARG A 343 23.15 -12.59 -0.98
N ALA A 344 24.08 -12.67 -1.93
CA ALA A 344 25.51 -12.64 -1.63
C ALA A 344 25.94 -11.34 -0.95
N ALA A 345 25.47 -10.20 -1.46
CA ALA A 345 25.74 -8.89 -0.88
C ALA A 345 25.11 -8.74 0.52
N TYR A 346 23.86 -9.21 0.68
CA TYR A 346 23.18 -9.22 1.97
C TYR A 346 23.93 -10.03 3.03
N GLU A 347 24.38 -11.25 2.70
CA GLU A 347 25.15 -12.08 3.64
C GLU A 347 26.51 -11.46 3.98
N ALA A 348 27.20 -10.87 3.00
CA ALA A 348 28.47 -10.19 3.23
C ALA A 348 28.31 -8.93 4.11
N GLN A 349 27.22 -8.19 3.97
CA GLN A 349 26.90 -7.03 4.81
C GLN A 349 26.54 -7.44 6.24
N ARG A 350 25.80 -8.54 6.41
CA ARG A 350 25.40 -9.06 7.73
C ARG A 350 26.60 -9.48 8.60
N GLN A 351 27.71 -9.88 7.99
CA GLN A 351 28.95 -10.21 8.70
C GLN A 351 29.69 -8.96 9.21
N LYS A 352 29.30 -7.75 8.78
CA LYS A 352 29.89 -6.49 9.23
C LYS A 352 29.07 -5.89 10.37
N PRO A 353 29.69 -5.12 11.28
CA PRO A 353 28.96 -4.36 12.28
C PRO A 353 27.98 -3.36 11.63
N VAL A 354 26.75 -3.28 12.16
CA VAL A 354 25.74 -2.33 11.71
C VAL A 354 26.12 -0.93 12.19
N LYS A 355 26.45 -0.03 11.25
CA LYS A 355 26.88 1.35 11.56
C LYS A 355 25.75 2.39 11.57
N LYS A 356 24.58 2.04 11.02
CA LYS A 356 23.40 2.90 10.91
C LYS A 356 22.16 2.03 11.07
N GLN A 357 21.14 2.52 11.77
CA GLN A 357 19.89 1.81 11.97
C GLN A 357 18.72 2.81 11.97
N LEU A 358 17.61 2.43 11.34
CA LEU A 358 16.37 3.19 11.39
C LEU A 358 15.79 3.10 12.81
N ALA A 359 15.48 4.27 13.39
CA ALA A 359 14.93 4.39 14.73
C ALA A 359 13.64 5.21 14.71
N CYS A 360 12.71 4.86 15.61
CA CYS A 360 11.54 5.68 15.89
C CYS A 360 11.94 6.73 16.95
N ILE A 361 11.57 7.99 16.71
CA ILE A 361 11.82 9.10 17.63
C ILE A 361 10.47 9.65 18.06
N VAL A 362 10.28 9.77 19.37
CA VAL A 362 9.13 10.46 19.98
C VAL A 362 9.66 11.75 20.59
N THR A 363 9.02 12.87 20.30
CA THR A 363 9.39 14.17 20.87
C THR A 363 8.67 14.38 22.20
N ASP A 364 9.37 14.94 23.19
CA ASP A 364 8.75 15.27 24.49
C ASP A 364 7.67 16.36 24.37
N ALA A 365 7.78 17.22 23.36
CA ALA A 365 6.79 18.24 23.04
C ALA A 365 5.72 17.69 22.07
N PRO A 366 4.43 17.63 22.44
CA PRO A 366 3.37 17.03 21.61
C PRO A 366 3.12 17.73 20.26
N GLY A 367 3.46 19.01 20.15
CA GLY A 367 3.30 19.80 18.91
C GLY A 367 4.56 19.85 18.05
N ALA A 368 5.67 19.23 18.47
CA ALA A 368 6.91 19.26 17.72
C ALA A 368 6.79 18.43 16.44
N MET A 369 7.08 19.06 15.30
CA MET A 369 7.07 18.42 13.99
C MET A 369 8.45 18.52 13.37
N ALA A 370 9.03 17.38 13.02
CA ALA A 370 10.24 17.32 12.21
C ALA A 370 9.85 17.33 10.73
N PHE A 371 10.14 18.44 10.03
CA PHE A 371 10.00 18.54 8.58
C PHE A 371 11.37 18.49 7.91
N GLY A 372 11.47 17.81 6.78
CA GLY A 372 12.65 17.78 5.94
C GLY A 372 12.45 16.88 4.73
N TYR A 373 13.01 17.30 3.60
CA TYR A 373 13.42 16.43 2.51
C TYR A 373 14.95 16.42 2.54
N GLU A 374 15.58 15.25 2.52
CA GLU A 374 17.01 15.17 2.18
C GLU A 374 17.22 15.39 0.69
#